data_AF-A0AAC8TDS9-F1
#
_entry.id   AF-A0AAC8TDS9-F1
#
_cell.length_a   1.000
_cell.length_b   1.000
_cell.length_c   1.000
_cell.angle_alpha   90.00
_cell.angle_beta   90.00
_cell.angle_gamma   90.00
#
_symmetry.space_group_name_H-M   'P 1'
#
loop_
_entity.id
_entity.type
_entity.pdbx_description
1 polymer ?
#
loop_
_entity_poly.entity_id
_entity_poly.type
_entity_poly.pdbx_seq_one_letter_code
_entity_poly.pdbx_strand_id
1 'polypeptide(L)'
;MDARRLLGWGLLALCTACSGAKQAVREPSEPGTGGSGVSARQQSMASEEQASRRYVDEAMGFELMQPGGTWLLDQTDEQTPEGLTIPVVLRDPSSGAQVVLQVAPAVATPAQFAERLTMGLRSQPGFVTSEPEPLPISDSAVGFDFAVGDNVRGRVVVRDGGADRVFMMLATWPAGAPDDVAQTVNALFESVRPLPIAPEQT
;
A
#
# COMPACT_ATOMS: atom_id res chain seq x y z
N MET A 1 12.38 27.63 -29.43
CA MET A 1 11.37 26.70 -29.97
C MET A 1 11.55 25.38 -29.23
N ASP A 2 11.44 25.38 -27.90
CA ASP A 2 10.19 25.34 -27.08
C ASP A 2 9.52 23.96 -27.18
N ALA A 3 9.14 23.26 -26.11
CA ALA A 3 8.74 23.72 -24.79
C ALA A 3 8.96 22.65 -23.71
N ARG A 4 9.33 23.13 -22.52
CA ARG A 4 9.34 22.43 -21.23
C ARG A 4 7.93 21.95 -20.89
N ARG A 5 7.77 20.69 -20.47
CA ARG A 5 6.55 20.21 -19.79
C ARG A 5 6.87 19.96 -18.32
N LEU A 6 6.49 20.94 -17.50
CA LEU A 6 6.38 20.86 -16.05
C LEU A 6 5.08 20.13 -15.72
N LEU A 7 5.15 18.99 -15.02
CA LEU A 7 3.99 18.30 -14.44
C LEU A 7 3.84 18.75 -12.98
N GLY A 8 2.97 19.73 -12.77
CA GLY A 8 2.56 20.19 -11.45
C GLY A 8 1.44 19.32 -10.89
N TRP A 9 1.65 18.80 -9.68
CA TRP A 9 0.63 18.11 -8.89
C TRP A 9 -0.19 19.17 -8.14
N GLY A 10 -1.45 19.34 -8.54
CA GLY A 10 -2.36 20.36 -8.00
C GLY A 10 -3.06 19.89 -6.71
N LEU A 11 -3.01 20.76 -5.69
CA LEU A 11 -3.76 20.67 -4.44
C LEU A 11 -5.28 20.72 -4.68
N LEU A 12 -6.03 19.88 -3.98
CA LEU A 12 -7.46 20.06 -3.74
C LEU A 12 -7.68 20.55 -2.30
N ALA A 13 -7.92 21.85 -2.18
CA ALA A 13 -8.55 22.47 -1.02
C ALA A 13 -10.06 22.48 -1.23
N LEU A 14 -10.84 21.96 -0.27
CA LEU A 14 -12.28 22.17 -0.21
C LEU A 14 -12.71 22.76 1.13
N CYS A 15 -13.54 23.78 1.00
CA CYS A 15 -13.84 24.81 1.97
C CYS A 15 -14.87 24.39 3.04
N THR A 16 -14.74 25.10 4.15
CA THR A 16 -15.70 25.37 5.23
C THR A 16 -17.13 25.63 4.76
N ALA A 17 -18.11 25.05 5.46
CA ALA A 17 -19.45 25.62 5.58
C ALA A 17 -19.91 25.61 7.04
N CYS A 18 -19.91 26.80 7.64
CA CYS A 18 -20.54 27.10 8.91
C CYS A 18 -22.06 27.12 8.75
N SER A 19 -22.80 26.47 9.65
CA SER A 19 -24.19 26.79 9.93
C SER A 19 -24.42 26.75 11.42
N GLY A 20 -24.63 27.92 12.01
CA GLY A 20 -25.17 28.07 13.36
C GLY A 20 -26.69 28.20 13.29
N ALA A 21 -27.40 27.75 14.33
CA ALA A 21 -28.09 28.63 15.27
C ALA A 21 -29.12 27.89 16.15
N LYS A 22 -29.23 28.41 17.38
CA LYS A 22 -30.36 28.37 18.35
C LYS A 22 -30.43 27.21 19.36
N GLN A 23 -30.04 27.58 20.58
CA GLN A 23 -30.52 27.00 21.84
C GLN A 23 -32.04 27.14 21.98
N ALA A 24 -32.68 26.11 22.54
CA ALA A 24 -33.91 26.24 23.31
C ALA A 24 -33.80 25.36 24.56
N VAL A 25 -33.89 26.00 25.73
CA VAL A 25 -33.90 25.40 27.06
C VAL A 25 -35.31 24.89 27.39
N ARG A 26 -35.43 23.67 27.92
CA ARG A 26 -36.34 23.28 29.02
C ARG A 26 -36.10 21.81 29.44
N GLU A 27 -35.59 21.62 30.65
CA GLU A 27 -35.80 20.42 31.49
C GLU A 27 -37.13 20.56 32.27
N PRO A 28 -37.57 19.63 33.15
CA PRO A 28 -37.18 18.21 33.38
C PRO A 28 -38.41 17.26 33.43
N SER A 29 -38.19 15.94 33.36
CA SER A 29 -39.03 14.90 34.01
C SER A 29 -38.32 13.54 33.99
N GLU A 30 -37.78 13.12 35.13
CA GLU A 30 -37.54 11.71 35.49
C GLU A 30 -38.83 11.11 36.13
N PRO A 31 -38.92 9.80 36.49
CA PRO A 31 -38.08 8.65 36.21
C PRO A 31 -38.87 7.44 35.61
N GLY A 32 -38.20 6.57 34.85
CA GLY A 32 -38.77 5.32 34.35
C GLY A 32 -37.80 4.15 34.56
N THR A 33 -38.09 3.32 35.57
CA THR A 33 -37.40 2.08 35.92
C THR A 33 -37.50 1.00 34.83
N GLY A 34 -36.35 0.42 34.48
CA GLY A 34 -36.17 -0.78 33.65
C GLY A 34 -34.76 -0.72 33.08
N GLY A 35 -33.79 -1.52 33.49
CA GLY A 35 -33.80 -2.98 33.42
C GLY A 35 -32.73 -3.39 32.40
N SER A 36 -31.75 -4.16 32.87
CA SER A 36 -30.82 -4.98 32.09
C SER A 36 -29.57 -4.32 31.47
N GLY A 37 -28.43 -4.83 31.94
CA GLY A 37 -27.30 -5.13 31.08
C GLY A 37 -26.38 -3.95 30.79
N VAL A 38 -25.35 -3.82 31.63
CA VAL A 38 -24.09 -3.15 31.29
C VAL A 38 -23.68 -3.66 29.89
N SER A 39 -23.75 -2.79 28.89
CA SER A 39 -23.32 -3.05 27.52
C SER A 39 -21.81 -3.29 27.47
N ALA A 40 -21.39 -4.48 27.91
CA ALA A 40 -20.07 -5.06 27.67
C ALA A 40 -19.87 -5.48 26.20
N ARG A 41 -20.74 -5.01 25.29
CA ARG A 41 -20.66 -5.25 23.84
C ARG A 41 -20.09 -4.06 23.06
N GLN A 42 -19.94 -2.91 23.71
CA GLN A 42 -19.45 -1.70 23.04
C GLN A 42 -17.93 -1.49 23.21
N GLN A 43 -17.28 -2.28 24.07
CA GLN A 43 -15.82 -2.29 24.22
C GLN A 43 -15.10 -3.26 23.25
N SER A 44 -15.84 -4.12 22.54
CA SER A 44 -15.23 -5.08 21.59
C SER A 44 -15.04 -4.51 20.18
N MET A 45 -15.72 -3.43 19.82
CA MET A 45 -15.64 -2.83 18.47
C MET A 45 -14.46 -1.86 18.31
N ALA A 46 -13.94 -1.29 19.40
CA ALA A 46 -12.79 -0.38 19.35
C ALA A 46 -11.44 -1.12 19.24
N SER A 47 -11.40 -2.40 19.59
CA SER A 47 -10.19 -3.23 19.53
C SER A 47 -9.99 -3.89 18.16
N GLU A 48 -10.99 -3.85 17.27
CA GLU A 48 -10.92 -4.43 15.91
C GLU A 48 -10.33 -3.46 14.88
N GLU A 49 -10.34 -2.14 15.14
CA GLU A 49 -9.75 -1.12 14.26
C GLU A 49 -8.21 -1.14 14.24
N GLN A 50 -7.57 -1.90 15.13
CA GLN A 50 -6.10 -2.01 15.22
C GLN A 50 -5.55 -3.36 14.76
N ALA A 51 -6.40 -4.32 14.36
CA ALA A 51 -5.96 -5.63 13.91
C ALA A 51 -5.62 -5.63 12.41
N SER A 52 -4.62 -6.41 12.00
CA SER A 52 -4.30 -6.63 10.59
C SER A 52 -5.47 -7.28 9.85
N ARG A 53 -5.78 -6.83 8.63
CA ARG A 53 -6.90 -7.30 7.82
C ARG A 53 -6.41 -8.00 6.55
N ARG A 54 -6.99 -9.16 6.23
CA ARG A 54 -6.73 -9.84 4.94
C ARG A 54 -7.50 -9.16 3.82
N TYR A 55 -6.81 -8.87 2.72
CA TYR A 55 -7.36 -8.41 1.45
C TYR A 55 -7.08 -9.45 0.36
N VAL A 56 -8.05 -9.68 -0.52
CA VAL A 56 -7.97 -10.67 -1.60
C VAL A 56 -8.50 -10.05 -2.88
N ASP A 57 -7.75 -10.20 -3.97
CA ASP A 57 -8.16 -9.86 -5.32
C ASP A 57 -8.04 -11.12 -6.20
N GLU A 58 -9.18 -11.76 -6.44
CA GLU A 58 -9.25 -12.97 -7.25
C GLU A 58 -8.98 -12.72 -8.74
N ALA A 59 -9.33 -11.54 -9.25
CA ALA A 59 -9.11 -11.18 -10.65
C ALA A 59 -7.62 -10.97 -10.93
N MET A 60 -6.93 -10.35 -9.97
CA MET A 60 -5.49 -10.13 -10.03
C MET A 60 -4.66 -11.31 -9.49
N GLY A 61 -5.32 -12.26 -8.83
CA GLY A 61 -4.72 -13.54 -8.42
C GLY A 61 -3.82 -13.41 -7.18
N PHE A 62 -4.10 -12.48 -6.28
CA PHE A 62 -3.29 -12.28 -5.07
C PHE A 62 -4.12 -12.07 -3.81
N GLU A 63 -3.43 -12.23 -2.68
CA GLU A 63 -3.87 -11.76 -1.37
C GLU A 63 -2.76 -10.96 -0.70
N LEU A 64 -3.12 -10.14 0.28
CA LEU A 64 -2.17 -9.45 1.15
C LEU A 64 -2.76 -9.22 2.54
N MET A 65 -1.90 -8.96 3.53
CA MET A 65 -2.33 -8.52 4.85
C MET A 65 -2.12 -7.02 4.97
N GLN A 66 -3.22 -6.26 5.04
CA GLN A 66 -3.19 -4.85 5.40
C GLN A 66 -2.78 -4.74 6.88
N PRO A 67 -1.72 -3.98 7.22
CA PRO A 67 -1.34 -3.71 8.58
C PRO A 67 -2.48 -2.99 9.31
N GLY A 68 -2.64 -3.25 10.60
CA GLY A 68 -3.54 -2.46 11.43
C GLY A 68 -3.01 -1.03 11.63
N GLY A 69 -3.76 -0.22 12.38
CA GLY A 69 -3.33 1.13 12.73
C GLY A 69 -3.60 2.15 11.62
N THR A 70 -2.59 2.91 11.21
CA THR A 70 -2.72 4.06 10.31
C THR A 70 -2.64 3.71 8.83
N TRP A 71 -2.36 2.45 8.49
CA TRP A 71 -2.24 2.01 7.10
C TRP A 71 -3.59 1.97 6.41
N LEU A 72 -3.72 2.75 5.35
CA LEU A 72 -4.87 2.80 4.46
C LEU A 72 -4.59 1.94 3.22
N LEU A 73 -5.61 1.25 2.72
CA LEU A 73 -5.56 0.47 1.48
C LEU A 73 -6.53 1.06 0.48
N ASP A 74 -6.00 1.48 -0.66
CA ASP A 74 -6.76 1.98 -1.79
C ASP A 74 -6.70 0.97 -2.93
N GLN A 75 -7.88 0.60 -3.43
CA GLN A 75 -8.02 -0.24 -4.62
C GLN A 75 -8.09 0.67 -5.85
N THR A 76 -7.37 0.30 -6.91
CA THR A 76 -7.30 1.13 -8.12
C THR A 76 -7.36 0.28 -9.38
N ASP A 77 -7.88 0.87 -10.45
CA ASP A 77 -7.82 0.31 -11.81
C ASP A 77 -6.75 1.03 -12.65
N GLU A 78 -5.81 1.72 -11.99
CA GLU A 78 -4.78 2.50 -12.67
C GLU A 78 -3.80 1.60 -13.42
N GLN A 79 -3.24 2.17 -14.49
CA GLN A 79 -2.17 1.54 -15.25
C GLN A 79 -1.00 2.49 -15.38
N THR A 80 0.20 1.94 -15.24
CA THR A 80 1.42 2.65 -15.63
C THR A 80 1.41 2.91 -17.15
N PRO A 81 2.17 3.90 -17.65
CA PRO A 81 2.34 4.12 -19.08
C PRO A 81 2.83 2.88 -19.85
N GLU A 82 3.52 1.98 -19.16
CA GLU A 82 4.03 0.71 -19.67
C GLU A 82 2.96 -0.41 -19.70
N GLY A 83 1.73 -0.12 -19.28
CA GLY A 83 0.60 -1.05 -19.30
C GLY A 83 0.53 -2.00 -18.10
N LEU A 84 1.30 -1.75 -17.03
CA LEU A 84 1.25 -2.53 -15.79
C LEU A 84 0.08 -2.07 -14.93
N THR A 85 -0.72 -3.01 -14.44
CA THR A 85 -1.87 -2.70 -13.58
C THR A 85 -1.44 -2.42 -12.15
N ILE A 86 -2.07 -1.44 -11.50
CA ILE A 86 -1.82 -1.05 -10.11
C ILE A 86 -3.06 -1.38 -9.26
N PRO A 87 -3.29 -2.64 -8.88
CA PRO A 87 -4.52 -3.00 -8.16
C PRO A 87 -4.63 -2.36 -6.77
N VAL A 88 -3.49 -2.17 -6.08
CA VAL A 88 -3.48 -1.70 -4.69
C VAL A 88 -2.37 -0.69 -4.44
N VAL A 89 -2.74 0.37 -3.71
CA VAL A 89 -1.82 1.30 -3.06
C VAL A 89 -2.10 1.28 -1.56
N LEU A 90 -1.08 0.97 -0.75
CA LEU A 90 -1.13 1.12 0.70
C LEU A 90 -0.39 2.39 1.13
N ARG A 91 -0.96 3.14 2.06
CA ARG A 91 -0.40 4.43 2.51
C ARG A 91 -0.45 4.52 4.03
N ASP A 92 0.64 4.98 4.63
CA ASP A 92 0.68 5.37 6.03
C ASP A 92 0.85 6.90 6.13
N PRO A 93 -0.22 7.65 6.40
CA PRO A 93 -0.16 9.11 6.49
C PRO A 93 0.77 9.61 7.60
N SER A 94 1.04 8.78 8.63
CA SER A 94 1.84 9.19 9.78
C SER A 94 3.34 9.23 9.48
N SER A 95 3.84 8.26 8.70
CA SER A 95 5.24 8.19 8.27
C SER A 95 5.48 8.78 6.87
N GLY A 96 4.43 8.94 6.07
CA GLY A 96 4.53 9.25 4.65
C GLY A 96 4.96 8.06 3.80
N ALA A 97 4.97 6.84 4.35
CA ALA A 97 5.28 5.64 3.60
C ALA A 97 4.15 5.27 2.65
N GLN A 98 4.53 4.74 1.49
CA GLN A 98 3.62 4.22 0.48
C GLN A 98 4.16 2.91 -0.07
N VAL A 99 3.28 1.95 -0.28
CA VAL A 99 3.53 0.68 -0.96
C VAL A 99 2.58 0.54 -2.13
N VAL A 100 3.11 0.22 -3.30
CA VAL A 100 2.36 0.01 -4.53
C VAL A 100 2.57 -1.42 -4.99
N LEU A 101 1.48 -2.15 -5.20
CA LEU A 101 1.52 -3.45 -5.87
C LEU A 101 1.22 -3.25 -7.34
N GLN A 102 2.12 -3.68 -8.21
CA GLN A 102 1.95 -3.73 -9.65
C GLN A 102 1.92 -5.18 -10.13
N VAL A 103 1.02 -5.46 -11.07
CA VAL A 103 0.85 -6.78 -11.67
C VAL A 103 1.19 -6.68 -13.16
N ALA A 104 2.07 -7.57 -13.61
CA ALA A 104 2.58 -7.60 -14.97
C ALA A 104 2.49 -9.01 -15.58
N PRO A 105 2.34 -9.15 -16.90
CA PRO A 105 2.56 -10.42 -17.57
C PRO A 105 4.00 -10.94 -17.35
N ALA A 106 4.16 -12.25 -17.14
CA ALA A 106 5.46 -12.91 -16.93
C ALA A 106 6.24 -13.12 -18.23
N VAL A 107 6.53 -12.04 -18.95
CA VAL A 107 7.32 -12.07 -20.20
C VAL A 107 8.84 -12.17 -19.96
N ALA A 108 9.27 -12.11 -18.70
CA ALA A 108 10.65 -12.21 -18.24
C ALA A 108 10.67 -12.76 -16.80
N THR A 109 11.81 -13.25 -16.35
CA THR A 109 11.96 -13.73 -14.96
C THR A 109 11.98 -12.57 -13.96
N PRO A 110 11.62 -12.78 -12.68
CA PRO A 110 11.72 -11.74 -11.66
C PRO A 110 13.11 -11.09 -11.56
N ALA A 111 14.18 -11.88 -11.69
CA ALA A 111 15.55 -11.37 -11.73
C ALA A 111 15.78 -10.41 -12.91
N GLN A 112 15.33 -10.79 -14.12
CA GLN A 112 15.45 -9.94 -15.31
C GLN A 112 14.63 -8.66 -15.18
N PHE A 113 13.44 -8.73 -14.57
CA PHE A 113 12.64 -7.54 -14.26
C PHE A 113 13.39 -6.62 -13.29
N ALA A 114 13.91 -7.17 -12.19
CA ALA A 114 14.67 -6.40 -11.20
C ALA A 114 15.89 -5.73 -11.83
N GLU A 115 16.71 -6.45 -12.59
CA GLU A 115 17.86 -5.90 -13.33
C GLU A 115 17.47 -4.74 -14.25
N ARG A 116 16.40 -4.91 -15.04
CA ARG A 116 15.90 -3.87 -15.95
C ARG A 116 15.40 -2.65 -15.20
N LEU A 117 14.69 -2.83 -14.10
CA LEU A 117 14.22 -1.73 -13.25
C LEU A 117 15.40 -0.98 -12.63
N THR A 118 16.38 -1.69 -12.08
CA THR A 118 17.58 -1.08 -11.49
C THR A 118 18.37 -0.30 -12.56
N MET A 119 18.59 -0.86 -13.75
CA MET A 119 19.21 -0.13 -14.87
C MET A 119 18.41 1.11 -15.27
N GLY A 120 17.09 0.99 -15.38
CA GLY A 120 16.19 2.10 -15.69
C GLY A 120 16.28 3.22 -14.66
N LEU A 121 16.23 2.90 -13.37
CA LEU A 121 16.35 3.87 -12.28
C LEU A 121 17.72 4.52 -12.24
N ARG A 122 18.81 3.77 -12.41
CA ARG A 122 20.19 4.31 -12.46
C ARG A 122 20.41 5.30 -13.60
N SER A 123 19.63 5.20 -14.68
CA SER A 123 19.68 6.16 -15.79
C SER A 123 19.04 7.52 -15.46
N GLN A 124 18.25 7.60 -14.38
CA GLN A 124 17.54 8.82 -13.98
C GLN A 124 18.41 9.68 -13.04
N PRO A 125 18.45 11.01 -13.23
CA PRO A 125 19.18 11.90 -12.34
C PRO A 125 18.71 11.79 -10.87
N GLY A 126 19.67 11.68 -9.95
CA GLY A 126 19.40 11.68 -8.51
C GLY A 126 19.01 10.32 -7.92
N PHE A 127 18.86 9.28 -8.74
CA PHE A 127 18.63 7.92 -8.26
C PHE A 127 19.94 7.20 -7.95
N VAL A 128 19.98 6.54 -6.80
CA VAL A 128 21.03 5.58 -6.42
C VAL A 128 20.32 4.27 -6.08
N THR A 129 20.86 3.14 -6.52
CA THR A 129 20.28 1.83 -6.25
C THR A 129 21.34 0.83 -5.79
N SER A 130 20.97 -0.09 -4.90
CA SER A 130 21.75 -1.31 -4.68
C SER A 130 21.67 -2.23 -5.90
N GLU A 131 22.49 -3.29 -5.91
CA GLU A 131 22.27 -4.38 -6.86
C GLU A 131 21.02 -5.19 -6.47
N PRO A 132 20.33 -5.81 -7.45
CA PRO A 132 19.31 -6.82 -7.19
C PRO A 132 19.90 -8.05 -6.50
N GLU A 133 19.26 -8.49 -5.44
CA GLU A 133 19.65 -9.68 -4.68
C GLU A 133 18.44 -10.60 -4.40
N PRO A 134 18.63 -11.93 -4.36
CA PRO A 134 17.58 -12.86 -3.94
C PRO A 134 17.09 -12.56 -2.52
N LEU A 135 15.79 -12.71 -2.28
CA LEU A 135 15.16 -12.47 -0.99
C LEU A 135 14.58 -13.75 -0.38
N PRO A 136 14.61 -13.92 0.95
CA PRO A 136 14.15 -15.14 1.62
C PRO A 136 12.62 -15.31 1.64
N ILE A 137 11.86 -14.36 1.09
CA ILE A 137 10.39 -14.39 1.10
C ILE A 137 9.81 -15.43 0.12
N SER A 138 10.58 -15.81 -0.91
CA SER A 138 10.28 -16.89 -1.86
C SER A 138 11.48 -17.16 -2.76
N ASP A 139 11.60 -18.36 -3.32
CA ASP A 139 12.73 -18.74 -4.19
C ASP A 139 12.88 -17.88 -5.46
N SER A 140 11.81 -17.24 -5.91
CA SER A 140 11.82 -16.34 -7.07
C SER A 140 11.87 -14.85 -6.71
N ALA A 141 11.91 -14.49 -5.43
CA ALA A 141 11.93 -13.09 -5.03
C ALA A 141 13.33 -12.50 -5.19
N VAL A 142 13.38 -11.35 -5.85
CA VAL A 142 14.57 -10.52 -6.01
C VAL A 142 14.20 -9.10 -5.61
N GLY A 143 15.07 -8.42 -4.87
CA GLY A 143 14.84 -7.04 -4.48
C GLY A 143 16.10 -6.20 -4.46
N PHE A 144 15.89 -4.88 -4.43
CA PHE A 144 16.95 -3.90 -4.30
C PHE A 144 16.40 -2.67 -3.59
N ASP A 145 17.29 -1.93 -2.94
CA ASP A 145 16.97 -0.65 -2.34
C ASP A 145 17.35 0.48 -3.31
N PHE A 146 16.65 1.60 -3.21
CA PHE A 146 16.99 2.82 -3.93
C PHE A 146 16.79 4.06 -3.07
N ALA A 147 17.44 5.15 -3.47
CA ALA A 147 17.27 6.47 -2.89
C ALA A 147 17.13 7.51 -4.01
N VAL A 148 16.39 8.58 -3.72
CA VAL A 148 16.25 9.75 -4.61
C VAL A 148 16.72 10.99 -3.88
N GLY A 149 17.93 11.43 -4.23
CA GLY A 149 18.67 12.41 -3.43
C GLY A 149 18.77 11.97 -1.96
N ASP A 150 18.71 12.95 -1.04
CA ASP A 150 18.79 12.71 0.40
C ASP A 150 17.43 12.60 1.09
N ASN A 151 16.32 12.68 0.33
CA ASN A 151 14.98 12.91 0.87
C ASN A 151 14.09 11.67 0.86
N VAL A 152 14.31 10.73 -0.06
CA VAL A 152 13.43 9.57 -0.27
C VAL A 152 14.26 8.32 -0.27
N ARG A 153 13.80 7.33 0.50
CA ARG A 153 14.25 5.95 0.44
C ARG A 153 13.16 5.11 -0.21
N GLY A 154 13.57 4.02 -0.85
CA GLY A 154 12.63 3.07 -1.38
C GLY A 154 13.23 1.69 -1.52
N ARG A 155 12.34 0.74 -1.72
CA ARG A 155 12.65 -0.68 -1.87
C ARG A 155 11.75 -1.27 -2.94
N VAL A 156 12.34 -2.10 -3.78
CA VAL A 156 11.61 -2.85 -4.81
C VAL A 156 11.76 -4.33 -4.50
N VAL A 157 10.66 -5.05 -4.64
CA VAL A 157 10.63 -6.51 -4.63
C VAL A 157 9.88 -7.00 -5.85
N VAL A 158 10.51 -7.89 -6.61
CA VAL A 158 9.91 -8.57 -7.76
C VAL A 158 9.90 -10.05 -7.50
N ARG A 159 8.79 -10.72 -7.78
CA ARG A 159 8.66 -12.18 -7.64
C ARG A 159 7.56 -12.73 -8.54
N ASP A 160 7.48 -14.06 -8.62
CA ASP A 160 6.38 -14.69 -9.34
C ASP A 160 5.02 -14.40 -8.68
N GLY A 161 4.03 -14.14 -9.51
CA GLY A 161 2.64 -13.88 -9.13
C GLY A 161 1.70 -15.07 -9.35
N GLY A 162 2.22 -16.20 -9.83
CA GLY A 162 1.39 -17.33 -10.30
C GLY A 162 0.68 -17.02 -11.62
N ALA A 163 0.15 -18.06 -12.28
CA ALA A 163 -0.66 -17.96 -13.50
C ALA A 163 -0.12 -16.95 -14.56
N ASP A 164 1.15 -17.10 -14.94
CA ASP A 164 1.85 -16.25 -15.92
C ASP A 164 1.93 -14.76 -15.57
N ARG A 165 2.00 -14.44 -14.27
CA ARG A 165 2.14 -13.07 -13.77
C ARG A 165 3.40 -12.89 -12.93
N VAL A 166 3.87 -11.66 -12.89
CA VAL A 166 4.91 -11.17 -11.98
C VAL A 166 4.31 -10.09 -11.10
N PHE A 167 4.60 -10.17 -9.80
CA PHE A 167 4.26 -9.12 -8.84
C PHE A 167 5.49 -8.24 -8.62
N MET A 168 5.30 -6.93 -8.79
CA MET A 168 6.29 -5.92 -8.46
C MET A 168 5.74 -5.07 -7.32
N MET A 169 6.42 -5.07 -6.21
CA MET A 169 6.06 -4.29 -5.03
C MET A 169 7.08 -3.17 -4.88
N LEU A 170 6.62 -1.93 -4.94
CA LEU A 170 7.43 -0.73 -4.81
C LEU A 170 7.04 -0.03 -3.51
N ALA A 171 8.01 0.22 -2.64
CA ALA A 171 7.81 1.03 -1.45
C ALA A 171 8.68 2.28 -1.50
N THR A 172 8.12 3.39 -1.01
CA THR A 172 8.84 4.66 -0.82
C THR A 172 8.47 5.28 0.51
N TRP A 173 9.42 5.91 1.18
CA TRP A 173 9.19 6.69 2.38
C TRP A 173 10.22 7.83 2.52
N PRO A 174 9.88 8.90 3.26
CA PRO A 174 10.83 9.97 3.56
C PRO A 174 12.08 9.45 4.29
N ALA A 175 13.24 10.03 4.01
CA ALA A 175 14.50 9.65 4.68
C ALA A 175 14.50 9.89 6.19
N GLY A 176 13.64 10.80 6.68
CA GLY A 176 13.41 11.08 8.10
C GLY A 176 12.20 10.36 8.69
N ALA A 177 11.60 9.39 8.00
CA ALA A 177 10.54 8.57 8.56
C ALA A 177 11.06 7.70 9.72
N PRO A 178 10.19 7.26 10.65
CA PRO A 178 10.57 6.38 11.75
C PRO A 178 11.32 5.11 11.31
N ASP A 179 12.26 4.63 12.13
CA ASP A 179 13.15 3.51 11.79
C ASP A 179 12.40 2.18 11.55
N ASP A 180 11.21 2.02 12.13
CA ASP A 180 10.36 0.83 12.00
C ASP A 180 9.59 0.76 10.66
N VAL A 181 9.56 1.85 9.88
CA VAL A 181 8.89 1.89 8.57
C VAL A 181 9.47 0.85 7.63
N ALA A 182 10.79 0.71 7.58
CA ALA A 182 11.45 -0.27 6.73
C ALA A 182 11.05 -1.71 7.12
N GLN A 183 10.89 -1.99 8.41
CA GLN A 183 10.44 -3.30 8.90
C GLN A 183 8.98 -3.55 8.52
N THR A 184 8.11 -2.56 8.71
CA THR A 184 6.69 -2.65 8.33
C THR A 184 6.51 -2.86 6.83
N VAL A 185 7.30 -2.16 6.00
CA VAL A 185 7.33 -2.35 4.55
C VAL A 185 7.74 -3.78 4.17
N ASN A 186 8.77 -4.33 4.81
CA ASN A 186 9.19 -5.71 4.55
C ASN A 186 8.11 -6.72 4.95
N ALA A 187 7.46 -6.52 6.09
CA ALA A 187 6.33 -7.35 6.52
C ALA A 187 5.15 -7.27 5.53
N LEU A 188 4.89 -6.10 4.96
CA LEU A 188 3.91 -5.90 3.89
C LEU A 188 4.26 -6.73 2.65
N PHE A 189 5.50 -6.64 2.16
CA PHE A 189 5.96 -7.43 1.01
C PHE A 189 5.87 -8.94 1.25
N GLU A 190 6.23 -9.40 2.45
CA GLU A 190 6.10 -10.80 2.88
C GLU A 190 4.64 -11.27 2.94
N SER A 191 3.71 -10.35 3.21
CA SER A 191 2.28 -10.67 3.33
C SER A 191 1.59 -10.87 1.99
N VAL A 192 2.07 -10.21 0.93
CA VAL A 192 1.52 -10.41 -0.41
C VAL A 192 1.75 -11.88 -0.77
N ARG A 193 0.78 -12.60 -1.30
CA ARG A 193 0.91 -14.00 -1.77
C ARG A 193 0.10 -14.21 -3.05
N PRO A 194 0.61 -14.98 -4.03
CA PRO A 194 -0.23 -15.43 -5.13
C PRO A 194 -1.33 -16.35 -4.59
N LEU A 195 -2.53 -16.27 -5.16
CA LEU A 195 -3.59 -17.21 -4.82
C LEU A 195 -3.22 -18.62 -5.31
N PRO A 196 -3.55 -19.66 -4.56
CA PRO A 196 -3.34 -21.03 -5.01
C PRO A 196 -4.13 -21.29 -6.30
N ILE A 197 -3.48 -21.91 -7.29
CA ILE A 197 -4.16 -22.34 -8.51
C ILE A 197 -5.18 -23.40 -8.10
N ALA A 198 -6.47 -23.14 -8.37
CA ALA A 198 -7.50 -24.15 -8.16
C ALA A 198 -7.16 -25.36 -9.04
N PRO A 199 -7.13 -26.59 -8.49
CA PRO A 199 -6.85 -27.77 -9.30
C PRO A 199 -7.91 -27.87 -10.40
N GLU A 200 -7.48 -27.95 -11.66
CA GLU A 200 -8.37 -28.23 -12.78
C GLU A 200 -9.14 -29.51 -12.46
N GLN A 201 -10.47 -29.40 -12.38
CA GLN A 201 -11.36 -30.55 -12.26
C GLN A 201 -11.36 -31.25 -13.63
N THR A 202 -10.41 -32.16 -13.84
CA THR A 202 -10.39 -33.09 -14.98
C THR A 202 -11.41 -34.19 -14.83
#